data_AF-A0A645AFC1-F1
#
_entry.id   AF-A0A645AFC1-F1
#
_cell.length_a   1.000
_cell.length_b   1.000
_cell.length_c   1.000
_cell.angle_alpha   90.00
_cell.angle_beta   90.00
_cell.angle_gamma   90.00
#
_symmetry.space_group_name_H-M   'P 1'
#
loop_
_entity.id
_entity.type
_entity.pdbx_description
1 polymer ?
#
loop_
_entity_poly.entity_id
_entity_poly.type
_entity_poly.pdbx_seq_one_letter_code
_entity_poly.pdbx_strand_id
1 'polypeptide(L)'
;MIQTAEGALNETHSILQRMRELAVQSSNDTNVDADRKSIQDEMTQLTSEIDRMSNTTEFNTQKLLDGSFKGTFQIGANEGQNVGLQIGKMNSTNLGLVSTISTAQGDTANNANNAVLADGVYTVKGTNLIDVDGNTVATIAASKVSVGATDVIDLTNKEVLADGAQVTISGNGAKYDIKNTIHADASSNLPAGNYEVKGTNLIKDGKLVGDVTDKTSVKVDGTTITAAKLGITADLLTDGFKFTINGSDVSTRKNAEGSITTINKAIETVSTERSKLGAMQNRLEHTINNLGTSSENLTAAESRVRDVDMAKEMMTFSKNNILSQAAQAMLAQANQQPQGVLQLLR
;
A
#
# COMPACT_ATOMS: atom_id res chain seq x y z
N MET A 1 8.07 7.69 10.69
CA MET A 1 7.28 6.68 9.96
C MET A 1 7.10 7.03 8.47
N ILE A 2 6.30 8.04 8.08
CA ILE A 2 6.10 8.37 6.65
C ILE A 2 7.43 8.68 5.95
N GLN A 3 8.28 9.51 6.57
CA GLN A 3 9.64 9.79 6.07
C GLN A 3 10.52 8.53 5.99
N THR A 4 10.31 7.54 6.86
CA THR A 4 11.05 6.26 6.84
C THR A 4 10.64 5.44 5.61
N ALA A 5 9.34 5.36 5.32
CA ALA A 5 8.83 4.72 4.12
C ALA A 5 9.29 5.47 2.85
N GLU A 6 9.20 6.80 2.83
CA GLU A 6 9.63 7.60 1.68
C GLU A 6 11.13 7.45 1.40
N GLY A 7 11.98 7.43 2.44
CA GLY A 7 13.42 7.19 2.29
C GLY A 7 13.72 5.84 1.65
N ALA A 8 13.05 4.76 2.09
CA ALA A 8 13.20 3.44 1.49
C ALA A 8 12.68 3.39 0.04
N LEU A 9 11.58 4.10 -0.27
CA LEU A 9 11.10 4.21 -1.65
C LEU A 9 12.03 5.04 -2.54
N ASN A 10 12.77 5.99 -1.98
CA ASN A 10 13.77 6.75 -2.74
C ASN A 10 14.94 5.85 -3.16
N GLU A 11 15.44 5.00 -2.27
CA GLU A 11 16.45 3.99 -2.61
C GLU A 11 15.93 2.97 -3.62
N THR A 12 14.68 2.50 -3.45
CA THR A 12 14.02 1.62 -4.43
C THR A 12 13.96 2.28 -5.81
N HIS A 13 13.64 3.58 -5.87
CA HIS A 13 13.65 4.33 -7.12
C HIS A 13 15.05 4.41 -7.74
N SER A 14 16.09 4.70 -6.96
CA SER A 14 17.48 4.71 -7.43
C SER A 14 17.92 3.35 -7.98
N ILE A 15 17.56 2.26 -7.30
CA ILE A 15 17.83 0.89 -7.77
C ILE A 15 17.10 0.62 -9.09
N LEU A 16 15.84 1.02 -9.22
CA LEU A 16 15.09 0.85 -10.46
C LEU A 16 15.68 1.66 -11.63
N GLN A 17 16.18 2.87 -11.39
CA GLN A 17 16.89 3.63 -12.42
C GLN A 17 18.18 2.90 -12.84
N ARG A 18 18.93 2.34 -11.88
CA ARG A 18 20.10 1.51 -12.18
C ARG A 18 19.73 0.26 -12.98
N MET A 19 18.65 -0.43 -12.62
CA MET A 19 18.13 -1.57 -13.37
C MET A 19 17.75 -1.18 -14.81
N ARG A 20 17.18 0.03 -14.99
CA ARG A 20 16.87 0.56 -16.32
C ARG A 20 18.14 0.80 -17.13
N GLU A 21 19.18 1.40 -16.55
CA GLU A 21 20.48 1.58 -17.21
C GLU A 21 21.07 0.23 -17.67
N LEU A 22 21.03 -0.78 -16.81
CA LEU A 22 21.49 -2.13 -17.12
C LEU A 22 20.67 -2.78 -18.24
N ALA A 23 19.35 -2.59 -18.24
CA ALA A 23 18.49 -3.07 -19.31
C ALA A 23 18.79 -2.37 -20.65
N VAL A 24 19.03 -1.06 -20.65
CA VAL A 24 19.49 -0.32 -21.85
C VAL A 24 20.86 -0.80 -22.30
N GLN A 25 21.80 -1.01 -21.36
CA GLN A 25 23.14 -1.50 -21.67
C GLN A 25 23.05 -2.88 -22.32
N SER A 26 22.28 -3.81 -21.75
CA SER A 26 22.05 -5.13 -22.34
C SER A 26 21.36 -5.01 -23.70
N SER A 27 20.45 -4.06 -23.92
CA SER A 27 19.75 -3.91 -25.20
C SER A 27 20.66 -3.63 -26.41
N ASN A 28 21.94 -3.28 -26.21
CA ASN A 28 22.88 -3.07 -27.31
C ASN A 28 23.38 -4.39 -27.93
N ASP A 29 23.41 -4.47 -29.26
CA ASP A 29 23.85 -5.64 -30.05
C ASP A 29 25.35 -5.96 -29.90
N THR A 30 26.15 -5.03 -29.38
CA THR A 30 27.60 -5.22 -29.19
C THR A 30 27.95 -6.11 -28.00
N ASN A 31 27.01 -6.37 -27.10
CA ASN A 31 27.24 -7.25 -25.94
C ASN A 31 27.13 -8.72 -26.35
N VAL A 32 28.06 -9.54 -25.87
CA VAL A 32 27.98 -11.00 -26.02
C VAL A 32 27.17 -11.62 -24.88
N ASP A 33 26.81 -12.90 -25.00
CA ASP A 33 26.01 -13.60 -23.99
C ASP A 33 26.66 -13.60 -22.59
N ALA A 34 28.00 -13.62 -22.52
CA ALA A 34 28.72 -13.53 -21.26
C ALA A 34 28.53 -12.16 -20.56
N ASP A 35 28.49 -11.07 -21.34
CA ASP A 35 28.26 -9.73 -20.81
C ASP A 35 26.82 -9.61 -20.31
N ARG A 36 25.85 -10.08 -21.10
CA ARG A 36 24.43 -10.10 -20.73
C ARG A 36 24.18 -10.92 -19.46
N LYS A 37 24.87 -12.04 -19.31
CA LYS A 37 24.82 -12.85 -18.09
C LYS A 37 25.32 -12.06 -16.87
N SER A 38 26.44 -11.36 -16.99
CA SER A 38 26.97 -10.54 -15.90
C SER A 38 26.00 -9.41 -15.51
N ILE A 39 25.38 -8.78 -16.51
CA ILE A 39 24.32 -7.77 -16.28
C ILE A 39 23.10 -8.41 -15.61
N GLN A 40 22.70 -9.63 -16.03
CA GLN A 40 21.59 -10.37 -15.42
C GLN A 40 21.86 -10.73 -13.96
N ASP A 41 23.11 -11.06 -13.62
CA ASP A 41 23.52 -11.32 -12.24
C ASP A 41 23.39 -10.05 -11.38
N GLU A 42 23.81 -8.88 -11.90
CA GLU A 42 23.59 -7.58 -11.24
C GLU A 42 22.08 -7.28 -11.09
N MET A 43 21.28 -7.49 -12.15
CA MET A 43 19.82 -7.32 -12.10
C MET A 43 19.16 -8.19 -11.04
N THR A 44 19.64 -9.43 -10.86
CA THR A 44 19.12 -10.37 -9.86
C THR A 44 19.46 -9.91 -8.45
N GLN A 45 20.67 -9.37 -8.23
CA GLN A 45 21.06 -8.78 -6.94
C GLN A 45 20.24 -7.54 -6.61
N LEU A 46 20.04 -6.64 -7.57
CA LEU A 46 19.21 -5.45 -7.40
C LEU A 46 17.76 -5.80 -7.10
N THR A 47 17.21 -6.82 -7.78
CA THR A 47 15.86 -7.34 -7.51
C THR A 47 15.75 -7.90 -6.09
N SER A 48 16.75 -8.67 -5.66
CA SER A 48 16.82 -9.22 -4.29
C SER A 48 16.94 -8.11 -3.24
N GLU A 49 17.66 -7.03 -3.56
CA GLU A 49 17.79 -5.88 -2.67
C GLU A 49 16.47 -5.13 -2.54
N ILE A 50 15.70 -4.94 -3.62
CA ILE A 50 14.33 -4.40 -3.57
C ILE A 50 13.45 -5.25 -2.65
N ASP A 51 13.49 -6.58 -2.78
CA ASP A 51 12.74 -7.48 -1.90
C ASP A 51 13.18 -7.38 -0.44
N ARG A 52 14.49 -7.28 -0.19
CA ARG A 52 15.04 -7.06 1.16
C ARG A 52 14.53 -5.75 1.75
N MET A 53 14.55 -4.65 0.99
CA MET A 53 14.05 -3.35 1.41
C MET A 53 12.54 -3.39 1.71
N SER A 54 11.75 -4.01 0.83
CA SER A 54 10.30 -4.16 1.03
C SER A 54 9.98 -4.91 2.34
N ASN A 55 10.69 -6.00 2.63
CA ASN A 55 10.41 -6.85 3.80
C ASN A 55 11.09 -6.37 5.11
N THR A 56 12.19 -5.61 5.01
CA THR A 56 12.97 -5.18 6.19
C THR A 56 12.61 -3.78 6.67
N THR A 57 12.05 -2.92 5.80
CA THR A 57 11.70 -1.54 6.18
C THR A 57 10.57 -1.54 7.21
N GLU A 58 10.89 -1.12 8.43
CA GLU A 58 9.96 -1.08 9.54
C GLU A 58 10.11 0.18 10.38
N PHE A 59 9.04 0.55 11.06
CA PHE A 59 9.05 1.60 12.08
C PHE A 59 8.24 1.11 13.27
N ASN A 60 8.85 1.14 14.46
CA ASN A 60 8.21 0.65 15.68
C ASN A 60 7.62 -0.76 15.53
N THR A 61 8.43 -1.71 15.00
CA THR A 61 8.06 -3.12 14.72
C THR A 61 6.96 -3.35 13.67
N GLN A 62 6.46 -2.29 13.04
CA GLN A 62 5.48 -2.39 11.95
C GLN A 62 6.19 -2.32 10.61
N LYS A 63 5.98 -3.32 9.76
CA LYS A 63 6.44 -3.31 8.37
C LYS A 63 5.68 -2.26 7.58
N LEU A 64 6.39 -1.55 6.71
CA LEU A 64 5.82 -0.41 5.97
C LEU A 64 5.59 -0.71 4.49
N LEU A 65 6.47 -1.49 3.86
CA LEU A 65 6.53 -1.65 2.40
C LEU A 65 6.14 -3.06 1.90
N ASP A 66 5.75 -3.95 2.80
CA ASP A 66 5.27 -5.29 2.46
C ASP A 66 3.78 -5.31 2.07
N GLY A 67 3.10 -4.17 2.26
CA GLY A 67 1.68 -3.96 1.97
C GLY A 67 0.75 -4.19 3.17
N SER A 68 1.28 -4.65 4.32
CA SER A 68 0.50 -4.89 5.55
C SER A 68 0.09 -3.60 6.22
N PHE A 69 0.86 -2.53 5.99
CA PHE A 69 0.67 -1.28 6.67
C PHE A 69 -0.67 -0.61 6.32
N LYS A 70 -1.55 -0.56 7.33
CA LYS A 70 -2.78 0.23 7.35
C LYS A 70 -2.84 1.01 8.66
N GLY A 71 -2.55 2.31 8.59
CA GLY A 71 -2.55 3.20 9.74
C GLY A 71 -3.67 4.24 9.67
N THR A 72 -4.37 4.46 10.77
CA THR A 72 -5.29 5.59 10.92
C THR A 72 -4.70 6.60 11.89
N PHE A 73 -4.53 7.84 11.44
CA PHE A 73 -4.02 8.94 12.26
C PHE A 73 -5.20 9.79 12.75
N GLN A 74 -5.30 9.99 14.06
CA GLN A 74 -6.19 11.00 14.62
C GLN A 74 -5.60 12.39 14.32
N ILE A 75 -6.35 13.19 13.58
CA ILE A 75 -5.92 14.51 13.09
C ILE A 75 -6.76 15.64 13.67
N GLY A 76 -7.57 15.38 14.70
CA GLY A 76 -8.44 16.39 15.29
C GLY A 76 -8.86 16.05 16.72
N ALA A 77 -9.44 17.02 17.40
CA ALA A 77 -9.84 16.91 18.80
C ALA A 77 -11.12 16.08 19.01
N ASN A 78 -11.94 15.92 17.97
CA ASN A 78 -13.23 15.22 18.05
C ASN A 78 -13.15 13.80 17.48
N GLU A 79 -14.08 12.96 17.93
CA GLU A 79 -14.24 11.60 17.41
C GLU A 79 -14.49 11.58 15.90
N GLY A 80 -13.85 10.64 15.19
CA GLY A 80 -13.99 10.45 13.75
C GLY A 80 -13.13 11.38 12.87
N GLN A 81 -12.37 12.31 13.46
CA GLN A 81 -11.41 13.14 12.74
C GLN A 81 -10.11 12.38 12.45
N ASN A 82 -10.17 11.45 11.50
CA ASN A 82 -9.07 10.52 11.21
C ASN A 82 -8.63 10.64 9.74
N VAL A 83 -7.36 10.32 9.47
CA VAL A 83 -6.86 10.08 8.11
C VAL A 83 -6.26 8.69 8.03
N GLY A 84 -6.76 7.88 7.09
CA GLY A 84 -6.18 6.61 6.75
C GLY A 84 -4.96 6.77 5.84
N LEU A 85 -3.94 5.96 6.10
CA LEU A 85 -2.79 5.76 5.25
C LEU A 85 -2.63 4.27 5.02
N GLN A 86 -2.65 3.88 3.75
CA GLN A 86 -2.26 2.54 3.32
C GLN A 86 -1.05 2.68 2.41
N ILE A 87 -0.07 1.80 2.61
CA ILE A 87 1.10 1.71 1.73
C ILE A 87 1.00 0.41 0.94
N GLY A 88 1.13 0.50 -0.38
CA GLY A 88 1.14 -0.67 -1.25
C GLY A 88 2.37 -1.55 -1.05
N LYS A 89 2.26 -2.84 -1.41
CA LYS A 89 3.40 -3.77 -1.42
C LYS A 89 4.42 -3.36 -2.49
N MET A 90 5.70 -3.24 -2.14
CA MET A 90 6.77 -2.75 -3.02
C MET A 90 7.87 -3.79 -3.27
N ASN A 91 7.47 -5.06 -3.34
CA ASN A 91 8.38 -6.16 -3.66
C ASN A 91 8.53 -6.33 -5.18
N SER A 92 9.56 -7.08 -5.59
CA SER A 92 9.90 -7.34 -6.99
C SER A 92 8.73 -7.92 -7.79
N THR A 93 7.96 -8.82 -7.20
CA THR A 93 6.80 -9.43 -7.84
C THR A 93 5.68 -8.42 -8.10
N ASN A 94 5.34 -7.59 -7.11
CA ASN A 94 4.27 -6.60 -7.27
C ASN A 94 4.66 -5.49 -8.26
N LEU A 95 5.93 -5.10 -8.24
CA LEU A 95 6.54 -4.17 -9.22
C LEU A 95 6.71 -4.79 -10.61
N GLY A 96 6.41 -6.07 -10.80
CA GLY A 96 6.48 -6.76 -12.08
C GLY A 96 7.90 -7.13 -12.53
N LEU A 97 8.90 -7.03 -11.66
CA LEU A 97 10.30 -7.34 -11.99
C LEU A 97 10.55 -8.85 -12.10
N VAL A 98 9.70 -9.67 -11.47
CA VAL A 98 9.74 -11.13 -11.64
C VAL A 98 8.94 -11.54 -12.86
N SER A 99 9.48 -12.50 -13.62
CA SER A 99 8.83 -13.12 -14.76
C SER A 99 7.46 -13.67 -14.37
N THR A 100 6.42 -12.94 -14.75
CA THR A 100 5.03 -13.27 -14.43
C THR A 100 4.15 -13.06 -15.65
N ILE A 101 3.10 -13.85 -15.76
CA ILE A 101 1.99 -13.59 -16.67
C ILE A 101 0.89 -12.92 -15.85
N SER A 102 0.35 -11.83 -16.38
CA SER A 102 -0.88 -11.20 -15.89
C SER A 102 -1.94 -11.37 -16.96
N THR A 103 -3.05 -11.97 -16.60
CA THR A 103 -4.22 -12.13 -17.44
C THR A 103 -5.28 -11.12 -17.03
N ALA A 104 -5.96 -10.55 -18.02
CA ALA A 104 -6.79 -9.37 -17.79
C ALA A 104 -7.97 -9.63 -16.82
N GLN A 105 -8.26 -8.58 -16.02
CA GLN A 105 -9.35 -8.43 -15.05
C GLN A 105 -10.59 -9.30 -15.34
N GLY A 106 -10.81 -10.34 -14.55
CA GLY A 106 -12.08 -11.06 -14.50
C GLY A 106 -13.02 -10.48 -13.44
N ASP A 107 -14.31 -10.78 -13.55
CA ASP A 107 -15.30 -10.42 -12.53
C ASP A 107 -15.34 -11.49 -11.43
N THR A 108 -15.37 -11.04 -10.18
CA THR A 108 -15.61 -11.94 -9.04
C THR A 108 -17.07 -12.35 -8.99
N ALA A 109 -17.32 -13.63 -8.74
CA ALA A 109 -18.65 -14.11 -8.42
C ALA A 109 -18.97 -13.75 -6.96
N ASN A 110 -20.18 -13.29 -6.68
CA ASN A 110 -20.71 -13.15 -5.31
C ASN A 110 -19.93 -12.23 -4.34
N ASN A 111 -18.96 -11.43 -4.81
CA ASN A 111 -18.13 -10.58 -3.94
C ASN A 111 -18.50 -9.09 -4.02
N ALA A 112 -19.02 -8.63 -5.16
CA ALA A 112 -19.28 -7.21 -5.45
C ALA A 112 -20.19 -6.48 -4.43
N ASN A 113 -21.01 -7.21 -3.66
CA ASN A 113 -21.94 -6.65 -2.68
C ASN A 113 -21.70 -7.07 -1.23
N ASN A 114 -20.74 -7.96 -0.96
CA ASN A 114 -20.53 -8.55 0.38
C ASN A 114 -19.08 -8.39 0.89
N ALA A 115 -18.15 -7.93 0.03
CA ALA A 115 -16.74 -7.70 0.37
C ALA A 115 -16.09 -8.89 1.11
N VAL A 116 -16.44 -10.11 0.71
CA VAL A 116 -15.94 -11.34 1.31
C VAL A 116 -14.42 -11.45 1.15
N LEU A 117 -13.91 -11.03 -0.02
CA LEU A 117 -12.54 -10.54 -0.17
C LEU A 117 -12.57 -9.03 -0.39
N ALA A 118 -11.85 -8.30 0.46
CA ALA A 118 -11.62 -6.88 0.28
C ALA A 118 -10.65 -6.62 -0.89
N ASP A 119 -10.58 -5.35 -1.32
CA ASP A 119 -9.55 -4.92 -2.26
C ASP A 119 -8.15 -5.12 -1.65
N GLY A 120 -7.25 -5.71 -2.42
CA GLY A 120 -5.92 -6.07 -1.93
C GLY A 120 -5.19 -7.05 -2.83
N VAL A 121 -3.91 -7.26 -2.51
CA VAL A 121 -3.06 -8.26 -3.18
C VAL A 121 -2.90 -9.45 -2.23
N TYR A 122 -3.27 -10.63 -2.71
CA TYR A 122 -3.21 -11.89 -2.01
C TYR A 122 -2.19 -12.82 -2.66
N THR A 123 -1.56 -13.69 -1.87
CA THR A 123 -0.58 -14.66 -2.39
C THR A 123 -1.15 -16.07 -2.26
N VAL A 124 -0.93 -16.92 -3.25
CA VAL A 124 -1.26 -18.35 -3.19
C VAL A 124 -0.19 -19.07 -2.38
N LYS A 125 -0.61 -19.83 -1.38
CA LYS A 125 0.25 -20.74 -0.61
C LYS A 125 -0.40 -22.12 -0.52
N GLY A 126 0.02 -23.04 -1.37
CA GLY A 126 -0.62 -24.34 -1.56
C GLY A 126 -2.09 -24.17 -1.97
N THR A 127 -3.01 -24.69 -1.16
CA THR A 127 -4.46 -24.55 -1.38
C THR A 127 -5.06 -23.30 -0.73
N ASN A 128 -4.24 -22.40 -0.18
CA ASN A 128 -4.72 -21.25 0.57
C ASN A 128 -4.39 -19.96 -0.18
N LEU A 129 -5.30 -18.99 -0.12
CA LEU A 129 -5.03 -17.61 -0.45
C LEU A 129 -4.73 -16.88 0.85
N ILE A 130 -3.50 -16.36 0.96
CA ILE A 130 -3.04 -15.61 2.12
C ILE A 130 -3.07 -14.12 1.85
N ASP A 131 -3.51 -13.34 2.84
CA ASP A 131 -3.37 -11.90 2.81
C ASP A 131 -1.92 -11.48 3.11
N VAL A 132 -1.72 -10.16 3.09
CA VAL A 132 -0.44 -9.54 3.37
C VAL A 132 0.02 -9.69 4.83
N ASP A 133 -0.92 -9.92 5.75
CA ASP A 133 -0.68 -10.16 7.16
C ASP A 133 -0.35 -11.65 7.44
N GLY A 134 -0.41 -12.49 6.40
CA GLY A 134 -0.15 -13.93 6.46
C GLY A 134 -1.34 -14.79 6.87
N ASN A 135 -2.54 -14.21 7.01
CA ASN A 135 -3.75 -14.94 7.34
C ASN A 135 -4.32 -15.62 6.10
N THR A 136 -4.86 -16.83 6.27
CA THR A 136 -5.62 -17.48 5.20
C THR A 136 -6.99 -16.83 5.09
N VAL A 137 -7.24 -16.15 3.97
CA VAL A 137 -8.50 -15.45 3.69
C VAL A 137 -9.43 -16.22 2.77
N ALA A 138 -8.88 -17.14 1.95
CA ALA A 138 -9.65 -17.99 1.07
C ALA A 138 -8.95 -19.34 0.86
N THR A 139 -9.71 -20.30 0.35
CA THR A 139 -9.22 -21.63 -0.04
C THR A 139 -9.39 -21.83 -1.53
N ILE A 140 -8.50 -22.63 -2.12
CA ILE A 140 -8.43 -22.93 -3.54
C ILE A 140 -8.73 -24.41 -3.70
N ALA A 141 -9.83 -24.74 -4.36
CA ALA A 141 -10.22 -26.11 -4.64
C ALA A 141 -10.96 -26.16 -5.99
N ALA A 142 -10.73 -27.22 -6.77
CA ALA A 142 -11.39 -27.45 -8.05
C ALA A 142 -11.40 -26.23 -8.98
N SER A 143 -10.26 -25.52 -9.08
CA SER A 143 -10.12 -24.28 -9.87
C SER A 143 -11.07 -23.16 -9.45
N LYS A 144 -11.40 -23.07 -8.17
CA LYS A 144 -12.17 -21.97 -7.60
C LYS A 144 -11.50 -21.45 -6.34
N VAL A 145 -11.62 -20.13 -6.13
CA VAL A 145 -11.23 -19.47 -4.90
C VAL A 145 -12.49 -19.22 -4.09
N SER A 146 -12.56 -19.80 -2.90
CA SER A 146 -13.76 -19.79 -2.06
C SER A 146 -13.44 -19.30 -0.65
N VAL A 147 -14.34 -18.49 -0.09
CA VAL A 147 -14.30 -18.10 1.32
C VAL A 147 -15.45 -18.79 2.04
N GLY A 148 -15.09 -19.66 2.99
CA GLY A 148 -16.06 -20.60 3.56
C GLY A 148 -16.69 -21.45 2.45
N ALA A 149 -18.01 -21.44 2.36
CA ALA A 149 -18.76 -22.18 1.34
C ALA A 149 -19.09 -21.35 0.07
N THR A 150 -18.61 -20.11 -0.03
CA THR A 150 -18.94 -19.21 -1.15
C THR A 150 -17.79 -19.15 -2.15
N ASP A 151 -18.05 -19.53 -3.39
CA ASP A 151 -17.12 -19.36 -4.50
C ASP A 151 -17.08 -17.87 -4.91
N VAL A 152 -15.88 -17.27 -4.83
CA VAL A 152 -15.61 -15.85 -5.12
C VAL A 152 -14.93 -15.68 -6.48
N ILE A 153 -14.03 -16.58 -6.85
CA ILE A 153 -13.39 -16.58 -8.17
C ILE A 153 -13.59 -17.95 -8.78
N ASP A 154 -14.15 -17.98 -9.99
CA ASP A 154 -14.24 -19.19 -10.80
C ASP A 154 -13.18 -19.16 -11.89
N LEU A 155 -12.22 -20.08 -11.78
CA LEU A 155 -11.08 -20.26 -12.67
C LEU A 155 -11.24 -21.50 -13.54
N THR A 156 -12.44 -22.08 -13.61
CA THR A 156 -12.74 -23.20 -14.50
C THR A 156 -12.42 -22.78 -15.94
N ASN A 157 -11.49 -23.50 -16.57
CA ASN A 157 -10.95 -23.18 -17.90
C ASN A 157 -10.35 -21.76 -17.99
N LYS A 158 -9.78 -21.25 -16.88
CA LYS A 158 -9.08 -19.96 -16.80
C LYS A 158 -7.62 -20.15 -16.36
N GLU A 159 -7.09 -19.29 -15.50
CA GLU A 159 -5.70 -19.38 -15.03
C GLU A 159 -5.46 -20.58 -14.10
N VAL A 160 -4.22 -21.07 -14.09
CA VAL A 160 -3.76 -21.98 -13.03
C VAL A 160 -3.17 -21.13 -11.91
N LEU A 161 -3.63 -21.32 -10.67
CA LEU A 161 -3.00 -20.70 -9.51
C LEU A 161 -1.88 -21.62 -9.04
N ALA A 162 -0.64 -21.30 -9.45
CA ALA A 162 0.53 -21.96 -8.90
C ALA A 162 0.86 -21.39 -7.51
N ASP A 163 1.64 -22.14 -6.74
CA ASP A 163 2.18 -21.65 -5.47
C ASP A 163 3.00 -20.38 -5.70
N GLY A 164 2.76 -19.35 -4.88
CA GLY A 164 3.37 -18.03 -5.03
C GLY A 164 2.72 -17.10 -6.07
N ALA A 165 1.68 -17.53 -6.79
CA ALA A 165 0.90 -16.64 -7.65
C ALA A 165 0.24 -15.52 -6.81
N GLN A 166 0.09 -14.33 -7.39
CA GLN A 166 -0.63 -13.22 -6.77
C GLN A 166 -2.02 -13.06 -7.37
N VAL A 167 -3.01 -12.92 -6.50
CA VAL A 167 -4.39 -12.59 -6.87
C VAL A 167 -4.66 -11.19 -6.35
N THR A 168 -4.95 -10.25 -7.24
CA THR A 168 -5.30 -8.87 -6.87
C THR A 168 -6.79 -8.68 -6.99
N ILE A 169 -7.46 -8.35 -5.90
CA ILE A 169 -8.87 -7.95 -5.88
C ILE A 169 -8.95 -6.43 -5.96
N SER A 170 -9.84 -5.92 -6.81
CA SER A 170 -10.02 -4.48 -7.03
C SER A 170 -11.47 -4.13 -7.35
N GLY A 171 -11.76 -2.82 -7.35
CA GLY A 171 -13.07 -2.32 -7.72
C GLY A 171 -14.12 -2.64 -6.65
N ASN A 172 -13.73 -2.50 -5.37
CA ASN A 172 -14.58 -2.82 -4.22
C ASN A 172 -15.03 -4.28 -4.21
N GLY A 173 -14.10 -5.19 -4.47
CA GLY A 173 -14.32 -6.62 -4.49
C GLY A 173 -14.80 -7.18 -5.83
N ALA A 174 -15.20 -6.34 -6.79
CA ALA A 174 -15.88 -6.77 -8.01
C ALA A 174 -14.97 -7.39 -9.08
N LYS A 175 -13.68 -7.09 -9.06
CA LYS A 175 -12.73 -7.54 -10.09
C LYS A 175 -11.55 -8.28 -9.48
N TYR A 176 -10.99 -9.21 -10.25
CA TYR A 176 -9.77 -9.90 -9.90
C TYR A 176 -8.76 -9.88 -11.07
N ASP A 177 -7.48 -9.78 -10.76
CA ASP A 177 -6.35 -9.97 -11.69
C ASP A 177 -5.44 -11.05 -11.11
N ILE A 178 -4.84 -11.88 -11.98
CA ILE A 178 -3.96 -12.96 -11.55
C ILE A 178 -2.60 -12.75 -12.18
N LYS A 179 -1.59 -12.66 -11.32
CA LYS A 179 -0.18 -12.69 -11.70
C LYS A 179 0.39 -14.05 -11.33
N ASN A 180 0.56 -14.93 -12.31
CA ASN A 180 1.21 -16.21 -12.09
C ASN A 180 2.69 -16.13 -12.45
N THR A 181 3.55 -16.82 -11.72
CA THR A 181 4.97 -16.97 -12.12
C THR A 181 5.04 -17.86 -13.36
N ILE A 182 5.87 -17.48 -14.32
CA ILE A 182 6.09 -18.28 -15.54
C ILE A 182 7.41 -19.04 -15.46
N HIS A 183 7.48 -20.16 -16.17
CA HIS A 183 8.69 -20.96 -16.24
C HIS A 183 9.80 -20.19 -16.99
N ALA A 184 11.06 -20.41 -16.61
CA ALA A 184 12.22 -19.72 -17.20
C ALA A 184 12.25 -19.86 -18.75
N ASP A 185 11.91 -21.05 -19.26
CA ASP A 185 11.81 -21.31 -20.71
C ASP A 185 10.83 -20.36 -21.41
N ALA A 186 9.73 -19.99 -20.75
CA ALA A 186 8.74 -19.08 -21.31
C ALA A 186 9.25 -17.63 -21.27
N SER A 187 9.82 -17.19 -20.14
CA SER A 187 10.34 -15.83 -20.00
C SER A 187 11.55 -15.54 -20.90
N SER A 188 12.38 -16.55 -21.18
CA SER A 188 13.53 -16.38 -22.05
C SER A 188 13.16 -16.22 -23.53
N ASN A 189 11.99 -16.69 -23.96
CA ASN A 189 11.57 -16.69 -25.36
C ASN A 189 10.43 -15.69 -25.65
N LEU A 190 9.61 -15.36 -24.66
CA LEU A 190 8.63 -14.28 -24.73
C LEU A 190 9.12 -13.10 -23.87
N PRO A 191 9.67 -12.05 -24.49
CA PRO A 191 10.00 -10.82 -23.78
C PRO A 191 8.81 -10.20 -23.08
N ALA A 192 9.05 -9.41 -22.04
CA ALA A 192 7.99 -8.63 -21.41
C ALA A 192 7.27 -7.70 -22.40
N GLY A 193 5.96 -7.55 -22.22
CA GLY A 193 5.06 -6.76 -23.08
C GLY A 193 3.64 -7.29 -23.12
N ASN A 194 2.78 -6.64 -23.89
CA ASN A 194 1.37 -7.01 -24.02
C ASN A 194 1.17 -7.93 -25.23
N TYR A 195 0.52 -9.06 -25.01
CA TYR A 195 0.26 -10.08 -26.01
C TYR A 195 -1.24 -10.25 -26.26
N GLU A 196 -1.59 -10.51 -27.51
CA GLU A 196 -2.94 -10.82 -27.96
C GLU A 196 -2.89 -11.97 -28.96
N VAL A 197 -3.74 -12.99 -28.74
CA VAL A 197 -3.96 -14.05 -29.72
C VAL A 197 -5.00 -13.56 -30.72
N LYS A 198 -4.63 -13.44 -32.01
CA LYS A 198 -5.54 -13.09 -33.11
C LYS A 198 -5.61 -14.24 -34.11
N GLY A 199 -6.69 -15.00 -34.05
CA GLY A 199 -6.82 -16.27 -34.77
C GLY A 199 -5.71 -17.23 -34.36
N THR A 200 -4.83 -17.57 -35.29
CA THR A 200 -3.64 -18.40 -35.04
C THR A 200 -2.37 -17.59 -34.77
N ASN A 201 -2.45 -16.26 -34.75
CA ASN A 201 -1.28 -15.40 -34.65
C ASN A 201 -1.11 -14.91 -33.21
N LEU A 202 0.13 -14.96 -32.70
CA LEU A 202 0.49 -14.26 -31.48
C LEU A 202 1.01 -12.86 -31.85
N ILE A 203 0.32 -11.84 -31.36
CA ILE A 203 0.66 -10.43 -31.58
C ILE A 203 1.22 -9.86 -30.28
N LYS A 204 2.40 -9.24 -30.32
CA LYS A 204 2.97 -8.44 -29.23
C LYS A 204 2.97 -6.97 -29.62
N ASP A 205 2.31 -6.12 -28.83
CA ASP A 205 2.26 -4.66 -29.04
C ASP A 205 1.95 -4.27 -30.50
N GLY A 206 1.05 -5.03 -31.14
CA GLY A 206 0.63 -4.82 -32.54
C GLY A 206 1.49 -5.49 -33.62
N LYS A 207 2.60 -6.16 -33.27
CA LYS A 207 3.46 -6.89 -34.20
C LYS A 207 3.29 -8.40 -34.07
N LEU A 208 3.29 -9.11 -35.20
CA LEU A 208 3.34 -10.57 -35.22
C LEU A 208 4.67 -11.05 -34.63
N VAL A 209 4.60 -11.94 -33.64
CA VAL A 209 5.78 -12.50 -32.96
C VAL A 209 5.79 -14.01 -32.90
N GLY A 210 4.70 -14.67 -33.28
CA GLY A 210 4.59 -16.12 -33.23
C GLY A 210 3.22 -16.62 -33.63
N ASP A 211 3.00 -17.92 -33.43
CA ASP A 211 1.79 -18.61 -33.82
C ASP A 211 1.22 -19.46 -32.66
N VAL A 212 -0.09 -19.62 -32.65
CA VAL A 212 -0.89 -20.41 -31.70
C VAL A 212 -1.74 -21.38 -32.52
N THR A 213 -1.10 -22.46 -32.99
CA THR A 213 -1.74 -23.38 -33.96
C THR A 213 -2.64 -24.42 -33.28
N ASP A 214 -2.26 -24.90 -32.10
CA ASP A 214 -2.90 -26.06 -31.46
C ASP A 214 -3.68 -25.72 -30.19
N LYS A 215 -3.83 -24.42 -29.85
CA LYS A 215 -4.41 -23.90 -28.60
C LYS A 215 -3.71 -24.38 -27.32
N THR A 216 -2.75 -25.29 -27.41
CA THR A 216 -2.02 -25.82 -26.25
C THR A 216 -0.66 -25.16 -26.09
N SER A 217 -0.17 -24.51 -27.13
CA SER A 217 1.15 -23.90 -27.17
C SER A 217 1.21 -22.64 -28.03
N VAL A 218 2.18 -21.80 -27.68
CA VAL A 218 2.65 -20.68 -28.48
C VAL A 218 3.99 -21.09 -29.10
N LYS A 219 4.17 -20.84 -30.40
CA LYS A 219 5.45 -20.94 -31.10
C LYS A 219 6.02 -19.57 -31.37
N VAL A 220 7.22 -19.28 -30.88
CA VAL A 220 7.96 -18.05 -31.13
C VAL A 220 9.34 -18.43 -31.63
N ASP A 221 9.74 -17.91 -32.80
CA ASP A 221 11.08 -18.10 -33.36
C ASP A 221 11.53 -19.59 -33.43
N GLY A 222 10.58 -20.51 -33.65
CA GLY A 222 10.82 -21.97 -33.71
C GLY A 222 10.75 -22.71 -32.36
N THR A 223 10.73 -21.99 -31.24
CA THR A 223 10.58 -22.55 -29.89
C THR A 223 9.10 -22.72 -29.54
N THR A 224 8.72 -23.91 -29.06
CA THR A 224 7.35 -24.20 -28.60
C THR A 224 7.23 -24.05 -27.09
N ILE A 225 6.29 -23.23 -26.64
CA ILE A 225 6.04 -22.91 -25.24
C ILE A 225 4.59 -23.29 -24.94
N THR A 226 4.43 -24.31 -24.10
CA THR A 226 3.11 -24.83 -23.72
C THR A 226 2.37 -23.87 -22.77
N ALA A 227 1.05 -23.86 -22.81
CA ALA A 227 0.18 -23.09 -21.92
C ALA A 227 0.55 -23.25 -20.43
N ALA A 228 0.87 -24.49 -20.00
CA ALA A 228 1.31 -24.77 -18.64
C ALA A 228 2.61 -24.03 -18.24
N LYS A 229 3.56 -23.84 -19.17
CA LYS A 229 4.80 -23.08 -18.94
C LYS A 229 4.55 -21.58 -18.86
N LEU A 230 3.48 -21.11 -19.50
CA LEU A 230 2.96 -19.76 -19.37
C LEU A 230 2.10 -19.59 -18.12
N GLY A 231 1.85 -20.65 -17.32
CA GLY A 231 1.04 -20.54 -16.11
C GLY A 231 -0.47 -20.38 -16.38
N ILE A 232 -0.94 -20.75 -17.57
CA ILE A 232 -2.35 -20.68 -17.99
C ILE A 232 -2.86 -22.05 -18.45
N THR A 233 -4.18 -22.25 -18.46
CA THR A 233 -4.76 -23.47 -19.07
C THR A 233 -4.80 -23.33 -20.60
N ALA A 234 -4.76 -24.46 -21.31
CA ALA A 234 -4.77 -24.49 -22.78
C ALA A 234 -6.02 -23.83 -23.37
N ASP A 235 -7.15 -23.91 -22.68
CA ASP A 235 -8.42 -23.37 -23.19
C ASP A 235 -8.41 -21.83 -23.35
N LEU A 236 -7.43 -21.12 -22.78
CA LEU A 236 -7.31 -19.66 -22.88
C LEU A 236 -6.63 -19.21 -24.16
N LEU A 237 -5.82 -20.06 -24.80
CA LEU A 237 -5.10 -19.67 -26.03
C LEU A 237 -6.04 -19.73 -27.23
N THR A 238 -7.10 -18.92 -27.17
CA THR A 238 -8.12 -18.75 -28.19
C THR A 238 -8.12 -17.31 -28.70
N ASP A 239 -8.80 -17.09 -29.82
CA ASP A 239 -8.87 -15.78 -30.45
C ASP A 239 -9.45 -14.72 -29.50
N GLY A 240 -8.78 -13.56 -29.43
CA GLY A 240 -9.12 -12.46 -28.54
C GLY A 240 -8.51 -12.54 -27.14
N PHE A 241 -7.82 -13.63 -26.79
CA PHE A 241 -7.16 -13.74 -25.48
C PHE A 241 -6.01 -12.74 -25.36
N LYS A 242 -6.00 -11.99 -24.26
CA LYS A 242 -5.01 -10.95 -23.95
C LYS A 242 -4.31 -11.27 -22.64
N PHE A 243 -2.99 -11.21 -22.67
CA PHE A 243 -2.16 -11.41 -21.49
C PHE A 243 -0.94 -10.49 -21.55
N THR A 244 -0.39 -10.17 -20.40
CA THR A 244 0.81 -9.35 -20.26
C THR A 244 1.89 -10.20 -19.64
N ILE A 245 3.08 -10.22 -20.23
CA ILE A 245 4.25 -10.79 -19.57
C ILE A 245 5.02 -9.65 -18.94
N ASN A 246 5.23 -9.73 -17.64
CA ASN A 246 6.14 -8.86 -16.89
C ASN A 246 7.43 -9.61 -16.59
N GLY A 247 8.48 -8.88 -16.25
CA GLY A 247 9.79 -9.41 -15.90
C GLY A 247 10.90 -8.42 -16.19
N SER A 248 12.05 -8.63 -15.55
CA SER A 248 13.28 -7.83 -15.71
C SER A 248 14.43 -8.64 -16.33
N ASP A 249 14.13 -9.73 -17.05
CA ASP A 249 15.12 -10.56 -17.73
C ASP A 249 15.83 -9.76 -18.85
N VAL A 250 17.17 -9.73 -18.80
CA VAL A 250 18.05 -9.06 -19.76
C VAL A 250 19.04 -10.05 -20.39
N SER A 251 18.83 -11.35 -20.23
CA SER A 251 19.68 -12.42 -20.77
C SER A 251 19.76 -12.42 -22.30
N THR A 252 18.73 -11.92 -22.98
CA THR A 252 18.70 -11.72 -24.44
C THR A 252 18.38 -10.28 -24.78
N ARG A 253 18.74 -9.82 -25.98
CA ARG A 253 18.40 -8.46 -26.43
C ARG A 253 16.88 -8.23 -26.43
N LYS A 254 16.14 -9.19 -26.99
CA LYS A 254 14.69 -9.13 -27.11
C LYS A 254 14.05 -8.96 -25.73
N ASN A 255 14.55 -9.67 -24.73
CA ASN A 255 14.06 -9.59 -23.35
C ASN A 255 14.46 -8.27 -22.69
N ALA A 256 15.68 -7.78 -22.90
CA ALA A 256 16.13 -6.49 -22.39
C ALA A 256 15.25 -5.32 -22.87
N GLU A 257 14.84 -5.32 -24.14
CA GLU A 257 13.90 -4.32 -24.69
C GLU A 257 12.54 -4.35 -23.96
N GLY A 258 12.02 -5.55 -23.66
CA GLY A 258 10.79 -5.71 -22.87
C GLY A 258 10.95 -5.23 -21.42
N SER A 259 12.06 -5.59 -20.80
CA SER A 259 12.39 -5.26 -19.40
C SER A 259 12.47 -3.76 -19.15
N ILE A 260 12.92 -2.95 -20.12
CA ILE A 260 12.88 -1.48 -20.01
C ILE A 260 11.46 -0.98 -19.73
N THR A 261 10.45 -1.53 -20.43
CA THR A 261 9.05 -1.11 -20.25
C THR A 261 8.53 -1.54 -18.88
N THR A 262 8.85 -2.76 -18.45
CA THR A 262 8.50 -3.25 -17.11
C THR A 262 9.10 -2.38 -16.01
N ILE A 263 10.40 -2.06 -16.10
CA ILE A 263 11.11 -1.25 -15.10
C ILE A 263 10.55 0.18 -15.09
N ASN A 264 10.21 0.77 -16.24
CA ASN A 264 9.55 2.07 -16.28
C ASN A 264 8.19 2.06 -15.56
N LYS A 265 7.36 1.02 -15.77
CA LYS A 265 6.10 0.86 -15.02
C LYS A 265 6.33 0.72 -13.51
N ALA A 266 7.37 0.00 -13.11
CA ALA A 266 7.77 -0.10 -11.70
C ALA A 266 8.17 1.27 -11.12
N ILE A 267 8.97 2.05 -11.86
CA ILE A 267 9.37 3.41 -11.49
C ILE A 267 8.14 4.31 -11.32
N GLU A 268 7.19 4.26 -12.25
CA GLU A 268 5.94 5.03 -12.18
C GLU A 268 5.09 4.64 -10.96
N THR A 269 5.03 3.35 -10.65
CA THR A 269 4.30 2.82 -9.47
C THR A 269 4.93 3.34 -8.17
N VAL A 270 6.25 3.21 -8.01
CA VAL A 270 6.98 3.72 -6.84
C VAL A 270 6.85 5.25 -6.73
N SER A 271 6.93 5.96 -7.85
CA SER A 271 6.79 7.42 -7.87
C SER A 271 5.39 7.87 -7.46
N THR A 272 4.35 7.16 -7.92
CA THR A 272 2.96 7.40 -7.52
C THR A 272 2.78 7.20 -6.01
N GLU A 273 3.37 6.15 -5.45
CA GLU A 273 3.27 5.91 -4.01
C GLU A 273 4.03 6.96 -3.18
N ARG A 274 5.24 7.35 -3.60
CA ARG A 274 5.98 8.46 -2.97
C ARG A 274 5.18 9.76 -3.02
N SER A 275 4.52 10.04 -4.13
CA SER A 275 3.65 11.22 -4.26
C SER A 275 2.51 11.21 -3.24
N LYS A 276 1.86 10.04 -3.02
CA LYS A 276 0.83 9.90 -1.96
C LYS A 276 1.40 10.14 -0.57
N LEU A 277 2.58 9.60 -0.26
CA LEU A 277 3.24 9.80 1.04
C LEU A 277 3.60 11.27 1.28
N GLY A 278 4.16 11.95 0.27
CA GLY A 278 4.48 13.37 0.35
C GLY A 278 3.23 14.26 0.51
N ALA A 279 2.16 13.96 -0.23
CA ALA A 279 0.89 14.66 -0.05
C ALA A 279 0.31 14.48 1.37
N MET A 280 0.45 13.27 1.93
CA MET A 280 0.04 12.96 3.30
C MET A 280 0.90 13.69 4.33
N GLN A 281 2.20 13.79 4.11
CA GLN A 281 3.09 14.58 4.97
C GLN A 281 2.67 16.06 4.99
N ASN A 282 2.47 16.67 3.82
CA ASN A 282 2.03 18.07 3.72
C ASN A 282 0.69 18.29 4.43
N ARG A 283 -0.26 17.36 4.25
CA ARG A 283 -1.58 17.43 4.87
C ARG A 283 -1.49 17.30 6.40
N LEU A 284 -0.64 16.42 6.91
CA LEU A 284 -0.38 16.29 8.34
C LEU A 284 0.30 17.54 8.91
N GLU A 285 1.22 18.17 8.19
CA GLU A 285 1.87 19.41 8.63
C GLU A 285 0.88 20.57 8.77
N HIS A 286 0.00 20.77 7.78
CA HIS A 286 -1.07 21.76 7.89
C HIS A 286 -2.06 21.44 9.02
N THR A 287 -2.37 20.17 9.20
CA THR A 287 -3.22 19.71 10.30
C THR A 287 -2.59 20.02 11.65
N ILE A 288 -1.29 19.73 11.84
CA ILE A 288 -0.55 20.00 13.06
C ILE A 288 -0.60 21.50 13.39
N ASN A 289 -0.36 22.36 12.41
CA ASN A 289 -0.42 23.81 12.59
C ASN A 289 -1.82 24.27 13.01
N ASN A 290 -2.87 23.77 12.35
CA ASN A 290 -4.25 24.10 12.70
C ASN A 290 -4.63 23.61 14.11
N LEU A 291 -4.21 22.40 14.48
CA LEU A 291 -4.44 21.85 15.82
C LEU A 291 -3.69 22.64 16.88
N GLY A 292 -2.47 23.09 16.59
CA GLY A 292 -1.70 23.99 17.47
C GLY A 292 -2.48 25.27 17.77
N THR A 293 -2.95 25.96 16.73
CA THR A 293 -3.76 27.18 16.88
C THR A 293 -5.07 26.91 17.62
N SER A 294 -5.76 25.81 17.31
CA SER A 294 -7.00 25.44 18.01
C SER A 294 -6.75 25.12 19.48
N SER A 295 -5.65 24.41 19.81
CA SER A 295 -5.26 24.10 21.18
C SER A 295 -4.95 25.38 21.95
N GLU A 296 -4.21 26.32 21.35
CA GLU A 296 -3.91 27.61 21.98
C GLU A 296 -5.19 28.42 22.26
N ASN A 297 -6.09 28.50 21.29
CA ASN A 297 -7.37 29.18 21.44
C ASN A 297 -8.26 28.55 22.51
N LEU A 298 -8.30 27.22 22.58
CA LEU A 298 -9.06 26.50 23.60
C LEU A 298 -8.46 26.69 25.00
N THR A 299 -7.14 26.64 25.15
CA THR A 299 -6.48 26.94 26.43
C THR A 299 -6.73 28.38 26.86
N ALA A 300 -6.70 29.35 25.94
CA ALA A 300 -7.03 30.75 26.24
C ALA A 300 -8.50 30.94 26.60
N ALA A 301 -9.41 30.18 25.97
CA ALA A 301 -10.82 30.16 26.34
C ALA A 301 -11.04 29.52 27.72
N GLU A 302 -10.36 28.40 28.02
CA GLU A 302 -10.41 27.76 29.33
C GLU A 302 -9.90 28.71 30.42
N SER A 303 -8.76 29.36 30.19
CA SER A 303 -8.21 30.39 31.10
C SER A 303 -9.21 31.50 31.38
N ARG A 304 -9.89 32.04 30.37
CA ARG A 304 -10.93 33.07 30.58
C ARG A 304 -12.15 32.59 31.37
N VAL A 305 -12.51 31.32 31.27
CA VAL A 305 -13.68 30.77 31.98
C VAL A 305 -13.31 30.33 33.39
N ARG A 306 -12.11 29.79 33.59
CA ARG A 306 -11.71 29.10 34.80
C ARG A 306 -10.78 29.93 35.68
N ASP A 307 -9.92 30.75 35.09
CA ASP A 307 -8.97 31.55 35.87
C ASP A 307 -9.68 32.76 36.47
N VAL A 308 -9.35 33.03 37.73
CA VAL A 308 -9.93 34.14 38.48
C VAL A 308 -9.17 35.43 38.21
N ASP A 309 -9.89 36.54 38.18
CA ASP A 309 -9.25 37.86 38.21
C ASP A 309 -8.73 38.13 39.63
N MET A 310 -7.43 37.89 39.81
CA MET A 310 -6.73 38.05 41.09
C MET A 310 -6.89 39.46 41.67
N ALA A 311 -6.99 40.51 40.85
CA ALA A 311 -7.15 41.87 41.37
C ALA A 311 -8.54 42.03 42.02
N LYS A 312 -9.59 41.51 41.39
CA LYS A 312 -10.96 41.54 41.91
C LYS A 312 -11.12 40.68 43.16
N GLU A 313 -10.55 39.49 43.16
CA GLU A 313 -10.60 38.60 44.33
C GLU A 313 -9.83 39.18 45.51
N MET A 314 -8.66 39.81 45.29
CA MET A 314 -7.91 40.49 46.35
C MET A 314 -8.64 41.71 46.92
N MET A 315 -9.33 42.48 46.08
CA MET A 315 -10.21 43.57 46.53
C MET A 315 -11.37 43.04 47.38
N THR A 316 -12.01 41.96 46.95
CA THR A 316 -13.12 41.33 47.67
C THR A 316 -12.65 40.73 48.99
N PHE A 317 -11.50 40.05 48.99
CA PHE A 317 -10.86 39.52 50.20
C PHE A 317 -10.50 40.64 51.18
N SER A 318 -9.91 41.73 50.71
CA SER A 318 -9.59 42.89 51.55
C SER A 318 -10.85 43.53 52.12
N LYS A 319 -11.88 43.76 51.30
CA LYS A 319 -13.20 44.25 51.74
C LYS A 319 -13.82 43.35 52.81
N ASN A 320 -13.79 42.03 52.62
CA ASN A 320 -14.34 41.07 53.57
C ASN A 320 -13.55 41.02 54.89
N ASN A 321 -12.22 41.17 54.85
CA ASN A 321 -11.40 41.30 56.06
C ASN A 321 -11.74 42.58 56.84
N ILE A 322 -11.89 43.72 56.15
CA ILE A 322 -12.31 44.97 56.79
C ILE A 322 -13.71 44.83 57.39
N LEU A 323 -14.66 44.22 56.67
CA LEU A 323 -16.00 43.92 57.18
C LEU A 323 -15.97 43.00 58.41
N SER A 324 -15.13 41.97 58.41
CA SER A 324 -14.98 41.07 59.56
C SER A 324 -14.40 41.79 60.77
N GLN A 325 -13.40 42.67 60.58
CA GLN A 325 -12.84 43.50 61.66
C GLN A 325 -13.87 44.50 62.18
N ALA A 326 -14.63 45.15 61.29
CA ALA A 326 -15.70 46.06 61.65
C ALA A 326 -16.86 45.33 62.37
N ALA A 327 -17.22 44.12 61.93
CA ALA A 327 -18.22 43.29 62.59
C ALA A 327 -17.75 42.87 63.99
N GLN A 328 -16.49 42.49 64.17
CA GLN A 328 -15.92 42.21 65.50
C GLN A 328 -15.95 43.45 66.41
N ALA A 329 -15.60 44.63 65.89
CA ALA A 329 -15.68 45.88 66.63
C ALA A 329 -17.13 46.27 66.97
N MET A 330 -18.06 46.11 66.04
CA MET A 330 -19.50 46.35 66.25
C MET A 330 -20.11 45.36 67.24
N LEU A 331 -19.71 44.09 67.20
CA LEU A 331 -20.15 43.07 68.15
C LEU A 331 -19.59 43.36 69.55
N ALA A 332 -18.35 43.83 69.64
CA ALA A 332 -17.77 44.33 70.90
C ALA A 332 -18.54 45.56 71.43
N GLN A 333 -18.87 46.53 70.58
CA GLN A 333 -19.66 47.72 70.93
C GLN A 333 -21.09 47.34 71.37
N ALA A 334 -21.74 46.44 70.65
CA ALA A 334 -23.09 45.94 70.94
C ALA A 334 -23.12 45.10 72.23
N ASN A 335 -22.04 44.42 72.59
CA ASN A 335 -21.90 43.75 73.89
C ASN A 335 -21.69 44.73 75.06
N GLN A 336 -21.11 45.91 74.81
CA GLN A 336 -20.91 46.95 75.83
C GLN A 336 -22.15 47.84 76.03
N GLN A 337 -22.97 48.03 75.00
CA GLN A 337 -24.17 48.89 75.06
C GLN A 337 -25.20 48.48 76.14
N PRO A 338 -25.49 47.18 76.38
CA PRO A 338 -26.31 46.72 77.50
C PRO A 338 -25.66 46.95 78.87
N GLN A 339 -24.33 46.97 78.96
CA GLN A 339 -23.61 47.20 80.22
C GLN A 339 -23.72 48.65 80.69
N GLY A 340 -23.81 49.61 79.77
CA GLY A 340 -24.08 51.03 80.09
C GLY A 340 -25.48 51.26 80.65
N VAL A 341 -26.48 50.49 80.18
CA VAL A 341 -27.85 50.54 80.71
C VAL A 341 -27.92 49.88 82.10
N LEU A 342 -27.11 48.85 82.36
CA LEU A 342 -27.01 48.23 83.69
C LEU A 342 -26.35 49.14 84.74
N GLN A 343 -25.53 50.12 84.32
CA GLN A 343 -25.01 51.17 85.22
C GLN A 343 -26.06 52.23 85.59
N LEU A 344 -27.07 52.45 84.75
CA LEU A 344 -28.19 53.37 85.00
C LEU A 344 -29.28 52.78 85.91
N LEU A 345 -29.22 51.47 86.20
CA LEU A 345 -30.14 50.72 87.05
C LEU A 345 -29.54 50.39 88.43
N ARG A 346 -28.44 51.04 88.84
CA ARG A 346 -27.83 50.93 90.18
C ARG A 346 -27.92 52.22 90.97
#